data_AF-A0A1F2XV45-F1
#
_entry.id   AF-A0A1F2XV45-F1
#
_cell.length_a   1.000
_cell.length_b   1.000
_cell.length_c   1.000
_cell.angle_alpha   90.00
_cell.angle_beta   90.00
_cell.angle_gamma   90.00
#
_symmetry.space_group_name_H-M   'P 1'
#
loop_
_entity.id
_entity.type
_entity.pdbx_description
1 polymer ?
#
loop_
_entity_poly.entity_id
_entity_poly.type
_entity_poly.pdbx_seq_one_letter_code
_entity_poly.pdbx_strand_id
1 'polypeptide(L)'
;MQREEVAVGTATDPYQPAEGRFRLTRVCILELAAGWTPFSIVTRGPLVVRDGDVLQDASRRVTVGVFCRAAASAGSANRVPLPRREPAQLALAV
;
A
#
# COMPACT_ATOMS: atom_id res chain seq x y z
N MET A 1 -26.34 0.23 11.85
CA MET A 1 -25.16 -0.53 12.31
C MET A 1 -23.93 0.23 11.87
N GLN A 2 -23.05 0.62 12.79
CA GLN A 2 -21.83 1.38 12.48
C GLN A 2 -20.68 0.37 12.40
N ARG A 3 -19.94 0.35 11.30
CA ARG A 3 -18.75 -0.49 11.15
C ARG A 3 -17.51 0.26 11.60
N GLU A 4 -16.55 -0.47 12.17
CA GLU A 4 -15.23 0.05 12.50
C GLU A 4 -14.40 0.26 11.23
N GLU A 5 -13.45 1.20 11.31
CA GLU A 5 -12.55 1.52 10.21
C GLU A 5 -11.46 0.45 10.05
N VAL A 6 -11.20 0.05 8.81
CA VAL A 6 -10.07 -0.83 8.48
C VAL A 6 -8.85 -0.01 8.07
N ALA A 7 -7.78 -0.11 8.84
CA ALA A 7 -6.49 0.51 8.51
C ALA A 7 -5.64 -0.44 7.65
N VAL A 8 -5.45 -0.09 6.38
CA VAL A 8 -4.59 -0.80 5.44
C VAL A 8 -3.20 -0.18 5.44
N GLY A 9 -2.16 -1.01 5.59
CA GLY A 9 -0.77 -0.55 5.58
C GLY A 9 -0.09 -0.45 6.95
N THR A 10 -0.68 -1.05 7.99
CA THR A 10 -0.16 -1.03 9.37
C THR A 10 1.11 -1.85 9.55
N ALA A 11 1.14 -3.07 9.00
CA ALA A 11 2.29 -3.96 9.10
C ALA A 11 3.27 -3.82 7.92
N THR A 12 2.76 -3.56 6.72
CA THR A 12 3.55 -3.53 5.48
C THR A 12 2.87 -2.62 4.47
N ASP A 13 3.66 -2.00 3.57
CA ASP A 13 3.11 -1.17 2.51
C ASP A 13 2.17 -1.98 1.61
N PRO A 14 0.92 -1.54 1.38
CA PRO A 14 -0.01 -2.30 0.53
C PRO A 14 0.45 -2.34 -0.93
N TYR A 15 1.19 -1.33 -1.38
CA TYR A 15 1.65 -1.20 -2.76
C TYR A 15 3.09 -1.72 -2.96
N GLN A 16 3.33 -2.96 -2.55
CA GLN A 16 4.61 -3.64 -2.80
C GLN A 16 4.84 -3.89 -4.30
N PRO A 17 6.08 -4.18 -4.77
CA PRO A 17 6.35 -4.46 -6.19
C PRO A 17 5.44 -5.53 -6.82
N ALA A 18 5.02 -6.54 -6.04
CA ALA A 18 4.10 -7.58 -6.47
C ALA A 18 2.73 -7.01 -6.93
N GLU A 19 2.33 -5.84 -6.43
CA GLU A 19 1.08 -5.21 -6.81
C GLU A 19 1.02 -4.77 -8.27
N GLY A 20 2.16 -4.62 -8.94
CA GLY A 20 2.18 -4.38 -10.38
C GLY A 20 1.44 -5.48 -11.16
N ARG A 21 1.43 -6.71 -10.63
CA ARG A 21 0.78 -7.87 -11.23
C ARG A 21 -0.55 -8.21 -10.57
N PHE A 22 -0.59 -8.34 -9.24
CA PHE A 22 -1.73 -8.99 -8.58
C PHE A 22 -2.93 -8.07 -8.32
N ARG A 23 -2.72 -6.75 -8.18
CA ARG A 23 -3.78 -5.77 -7.93
C ARG A 23 -4.65 -6.11 -6.70
N LEU A 24 -4.09 -6.75 -5.68
CA LEU A 24 -4.85 -7.22 -4.51
C LEU A 24 -5.42 -6.04 -3.72
N THR A 25 -4.62 -5.00 -3.52
CA THR A 25 -5.03 -3.76 -2.84
C THR A 25 -6.24 -3.13 -3.53
N ARG A 26 -6.27 -3.14 -4.86
CA ARG A 26 -7.42 -2.64 -5.64
C ARG A 26 -8.67 -3.46 -5.36
N VAL A 27 -8.56 -4.79 -5.35
CA VAL A 27 -9.69 -5.67 -5.02
C VAL A 27 -10.17 -5.42 -3.59
N CYS A 28 -9.25 -5.29 -2.63
CA CYS A 28 -9.61 -4.96 -1.24
C CYS A 28 -10.38 -3.64 -1.15
N ILE A 29 -9.99 -2.59 -1.87
CA ILE A 29 -10.73 -1.31 -1.93
C ILE A 29 -12.17 -1.52 -2.41
N LEU A 30 -12.34 -2.28 -3.48
CA LEU A 30 -13.65 -2.58 -4.05
C LEU A 30 -14.54 -3.35 -3.06
N GLU A 31 -14.00 -4.37 -2.41
CA GLU A 31 -14.72 -5.19 -1.44
C GLU A 31 -15.09 -4.40 -0.17
N LEU A 32 -14.18 -3.58 0.33
CA LEU A 32 -14.47 -2.70 1.48
C LEU A 32 -15.56 -1.69 1.14
N ALA A 33 -15.52 -1.10 -0.06
CA ALA A 33 -16.54 -0.16 -0.52
C ALA A 33 -17.90 -0.84 -0.77
N ALA A 34 -17.91 -2.02 -1.40
CA ALA A 34 -19.13 -2.83 -1.59
C ALA A 34 -19.73 -3.27 -0.24
N GLY A 35 -18.85 -3.57 0.70
CA GLY A 35 -19.20 -3.91 2.06
C GLY A 35 -19.68 -2.73 2.90
N TRP A 36 -19.61 -1.48 2.46
CA TRP A 36 -19.87 -0.28 3.30
C TRP A 36 -18.98 -0.22 4.54
N THR A 37 -17.71 -0.60 4.40
CA THR A 37 -16.71 -0.57 5.47
C THR A 37 -15.82 0.65 5.28
N PRO A 38 -15.78 1.60 6.24
CA PRO A 38 -14.82 2.70 6.22
C PRO A 38 -13.38 2.18 6.24
N PHE A 39 -12.46 2.86 5.56
CA PHE A 39 -11.06 2.44 5.55
C PHE A 39 -10.07 3.58 5.34
N SER A 40 -8.84 3.35 5.76
CA SER A 40 -7.70 4.21 5.44
C SER A 40 -6.56 3.40 4.82
N ILE A 41 -5.79 4.04 3.95
CA ILE A 41 -4.60 3.46 3.31
C ILE A 41 -3.38 4.30 3.69
N VAL A 42 -2.38 3.66 4.29
CA VAL A 42 -1.06 4.25 4.54
C VAL A 42 -0.06 3.65 3.56
N THR A 43 0.62 4.49 2.79
CA THR A 43 1.64 4.05 1.81
C THR A 43 2.82 5.02 1.72
N ARG A 44 3.98 4.49 1.35
CA ARG A 44 5.23 5.21 1.05
C ARG A 44 5.52 5.27 -0.45
N GLY A 45 4.76 4.55 -1.26
CA GLY A 45 4.98 4.43 -2.70
C GLY A 45 4.02 5.28 -3.53
N PRO A 46 4.41 5.70 -4.76
CA PRO A 46 3.54 6.46 -5.65
C PRO A 46 2.44 5.61 -6.30
N LEU A 47 2.49 4.28 -6.16
CA LEU A 47 1.64 3.35 -6.91
C LEU A 47 0.15 3.46 -6.54
N VAL A 48 -0.18 4.07 -5.39
CA VAL A 48 -1.57 4.35 -4.98
C VAL A 48 -2.35 5.18 -6.01
N VAL A 49 -1.66 6.02 -6.79
CA VAL A 49 -2.29 6.85 -7.83
C VAL A 49 -2.98 5.98 -8.90
N ARG A 50 -2.47 4.76 -9.15
CA ARG A 50 -3.07 3.81 -10.10
C ARG A 50 -4.52 3.48 -9.77
N ASP A 51 -4.85 3.44 -8.49
CA ASP A 51 -6.15 3.03 -7.98
C ASP A 51 -7.02 4.23 -7.57
N GLY A 52 -6.68 5.43 -8.08
CA GLY A 52 -7.42 6.67 -7.80
C GLY A 52 -8.88 6.65 -8.25
N ASP A 53 -9.20 5.93 -9.33
CA ASP A 53 -10.57 5.75 -9.82
C ASP A 53 -11.45 5.04 -8.78
N VAL A 54 -11.01 3.88 -8.27
CA VAL A 54 -11.77 3.11 -7.28
C VAL A 54 -11.80 3.77 -5.91
N LEU A 55 -10.75 4.52 -5.55
CA LEU A 55 -10.74 5.33 -4.33
C LEU A 55 -11.75 6.48 -4.39
N GLN A 56 -11.83 7.15 -5.55
CA GLN A 56 -12.82 8.20 -5.77
C GLN A 56 -14.24 7.65 -5.70
N ASP A 57 -14.51 6.51 -6.33
CA ASP A 57 -15.83 5.88 -6.27
C ASP A 57 -16.17 5.35 -4.87
N ALA A 58 -15.21 4.78 -4.15
CA ALA A 58 -15.39 4.32 -2.77
C ALA A 58 -15.74 5.48 -1.83
N SER A 59 -15.10 6.65 -2.00
CA SER A 59 -15.35 7.84 -1.17
C SER A 59 -16.76 8.41 -1.28
N ARG A 60 -17.52 8.02 -2.32
CA ARG A 60 -18.95 8.36 -2.46
C ARG A 60 -19.84 7.51 -1.56
N ARG A 61 -19.34 6.40 -1.02
CA ARG A 61 -20.12 5.39 -0.28
C ARG A 61 -19.70 5.30 1.18
N VAL A 62 -18.40 5.40 1.46
CA VAL A 62 -17.81 5.26 2.79
C VAL A 62 -16.76 6.32 3.03
N THR A 63 -16.42 6.57 4.29
CA THR A 63 -15.26 7.38 4.65
C THR A 63 -13.99 6.68 4.18
N VAL A 64 -13.17 7.40 3.40
CA VAL A 64 -11.90 6.91 2.86
C VAL A 64 -10.79 7.89 3.23
N GLY A 65 -9.74 7.38 3.87
CA GLY A 65 -8.50 8.12 4.14
C GLY A 65 -7.33 7.61 3.30
N VAL A 66 -6.51 8.49 2.74
CA VAL A 66 -5.25 8.10 2.07
C VAL A 66 -4.11 8.94 2.61
N PHE A 67 -3.14 8.28 3.22
CA PHE A 67 -1.96 8.90 3.81
C PHE A 67 -0.74 8.44 3.03
N CYS A 68 -0.18 9.35 2.24
CA CYS A 68 1.08 9.11 1.53
C CYS A 68 2.23 9.78 2.29
N ARG A 69 3.25 8.98 2.63
CA ARG A 69 4.54 9.54 3.05
C ARG A 69 5.39 9.70 1.81
N ALA A 70 5.66 10.94 1.41
CA ALA A 70 6.58 11.22 0.32
C ALA A 70 7.97 10.65 0.66
N ALA A 71 8.49 9.77 -0.20
CA ALA A 71 9.90 9.47 -0.19
C ALA A 71 10.64 10.74 -0.62
N ALA A 72 11.62 11.19 0.16
CA ALA A 72 12.50 12.29 -0.25
C ALA A 72 13.06 11.96 -1.64
N SER A 73 12.94 12.89 -2.59
CA SER A 73 13.48 12.72 -3.93
C SER A 73 14.96 12.43 -3.82
N ALA A 74 15.36 11.18 -4.06
CA ALA A 74 16.77 10.83 -4.16
C ALA A 74 17.33 11.48 -5.43
N GLY A 75 17.78 12.72 -5.31
CA GLY A 75 18.75 13.29 -6.25
C GLY A 75 19.92 12.31 -6.33
N SER A 76 20.25 11.89 -7.56
CA SER A 76 21.26 10.89 -7.94
C SER A 76 22.20 10.41 -6.82
N ALA A 77 21.72 9.51 -5.98
CA ALA A 77 22.60 8.76 -5.09
C ALA A 77 23.24 7.67 -5.93
N ASN A 78 24.51 7.87 -6.30
CA ASN A 78 25.35 6.86 -6.92
C ASN A 78 25.22 5.56 -6.12
N ARG A 79 24.56 4.54 -6.68
CA ARG A 79 24.40 3.25 -6.01
C ARG A 79 25.77 2.59 -5.98
N VAL A 80 26.47 2.70 -4.86
CA VAL A 80 27.54 1.74 -4.52
C VAL A 80 26.87 0.36 -4.55
N PRO A 81 27.31 -0.57 -5.41
CA PRO A 81 26.76 -1.92 -5.43
C PRO A 81 26.98 -2.55 -4.05
N LEU A 82 25.89 -2.98 -3.40
CA LEU A 82 26.00 -3.83 -2.23
C LEU A 82 26.69 -5.13 -2.66
N PRO A 83 27.67 -5.64 -1.90
CA PRO A 83 28.28 -6.93 -2.21
C PRO A 83 27.19 -7.99 -2.28
N ARG A 84 27.25 -8.85 -3.31
CA ARG A 84 26.35 -10.00 -3.45
C ARG A 84 26.42 -10.82 -2.16
N ARG A 85 25.31 -10.93 -1.44
CA ARG A 85 25.20 -11.86 -0.31
C ARG A 85 24.96 -13.25 -0.88
N GLU A 86 25.89 -14.16 -0.59
CA GLU A 86 25.74 -15.60 -0.84
C GLU A 86 24.48 -16.13 -0.11
N PRO A 87 23.75 -17.10 -0.69
CA PRO A 87 22.40 -17.48 -0.28
C PRO A 87 22.26 -18.25 1.06
N ALA A 88 23.20 -18.15 2.00
CA ALA A 88 23.27 -19.06 3.16
C ALA A 88 22.88 -18.46 4.53
N GLN A 89 22.36 -17.23 4.62
CA GLN A 89 21.96 -16.66 5.92
C GLN A 89 20.54 -16.10 5.90
N LEU A 90 19.57 -17.01 5.88
CA LEU A 90 18.24 -16.78 6.42
C LEU A 90 18.17 -17.49 7.78
N ALA A 91 18.56 -16.81 8.84
CA ALA A 91 18.31 -17.26 10.21
C ALA A 91 17.69 -16.11 11.01
N LEU A 92 16.39 -16.27 11.27
CA LEU A 92 15.69 -15.86 12.48
C LEU A 92 15.69 -14.37 12.84
N ALA A 93 14.58 -13.71 12.52
CA ALA A 93 14.03 -12.65 13.36
C ALA A 93 12.54 -12.98 13.57
N VAL A 94 12.27 -13.63 14.70
CA VAL A 94 10.96 -13.63 15.37
C VAL A 94 10.85 -12.31 16.11
#